data_AF-A0A7R6WAA5-F1
#
_entry.id   AF-A0A7R6WAA5-F1
#
_cell.length_a   1.000
_cell.length_b   1.000
_cell.length_c   1.000
_cell.angle_alpha   90.00
_cell.angle_beta   90.00
_cell.angle_gamma   90.00
#
_symmetry.space_group_name_H-M   'P 1'
#
loop_
_entity.id
_entity.type
_entity.pdbx_description
1 polymer ?
#
loop_
_entity_poly.entity_id
_entity_poly.type
_entity_poly.pdbx_seq_one_letter_code
_entity_poly.pdbx_strand_id
1 'polypeptide(L)'
;MANEFIIDATLKLGSISGLISLIYLVFQNLQKRPRFKLDFQGSSGEHYENDGVHFFRHSYSGILKNQSLDPNSVTHFYLAVWGNKKKTSTLRFGHGGIKIVDKSDNNEIKLPIHFSPREAKNLHITFEFPVKGTADERLLQEHKEVKQGSGVYLPKYEYEICTQDISENMFDSHGKQVNRDEINLRWTLPNTVRELQQGKIWPFIKHSGKIFKSKIFFQLKLFMQALGLWK
;
A
#
# COMPACT_ATOMS: atom_id res chain seq x y z
N MET A 1 7.42 10.94 -59.77
CA MET A 1 8.59 10.55 -58.95
C MET A 1 8.92 11.54 -57.82
N ALA A 2 9.25 12.82 -58.06
CA ALA A 2 9.61 13.75 -56.96
C ALA A 2 8.47 14.04 -55.97
N ASN A 3 7.23 14.20 -56.45
CA ASN A 3 6.07 14.46 -55.57
C ASN A 3 5.67 13.24 -54.71
N GLU A 4 5.80 12.01 -55.23
CA GLU A 4 5.51 10.80 -54.44
C GLU A 4 6.54 10.60 -53.32
N PHE A 5 7.82 10.93 -53.58
CA PHE A 5 8.87 10.89 -52.57
C PHE A 5 8.64 11.90 -51.45
N ILE A 6 8.20 13.11 -51.79
CA ILE A 6 7.89 14.15 -50.79
C ILE A 6 6.67 13.75 -49.94
N ILE A 7 5.62 13.21 -50.56
CA ILE A 7 4.41 12.77 -49.83
C ILE A 7 4.74 11.60 -48.88
N ASP A 8 5.50 10.60 -49.34
CA ASP A 8 5.92 9.46 -48.52
C ASP A 8 6.87 9.89 -47.37
N ALA A 9 7.80 10.81 -47.64
CA ALA A 9 8.66 11.38 -46.61
C ALA A 9 7.86 12.19 -45.56
N THR A 10 6.84 12.94 -45.99
CA THR A 10 5.98 13.73 -45.08
C THR A 10 5.11 12.82 -44.22
N LEU A 11 4.55 11.74 -44.77
CA LEU A 11 3.80 10.75 -44.01
C LEU A 11 4.68 9.98 -43.02
N LYS A 12 5.91 9.63 -43.40
CA LYS A 12 6.90 9.01 -42.51
C LYS A 12 7.35 9.95 -41.39
N LEU A 13 7.56 11.23 -41.67
CA LEU A 13 7.88 12.23 -40.65
C LEU A 13 6.69 12.46 -39.70
N GLY A 14 5.47 12.52 -40.23
CA GLY A 14 4.24 12.62 -39.44
C GLY A 14 4.02 11.39 -38.54
N SER A 15 4.28 10.17 -39.04
CA SER A 15 4.17 8.95 -38.25
C SER A 15 5.24 8.84 -37.17
N ILE A 16 6.48 9.23 -37.46
CA ILE A 16 7.57 9.30 -36.47
C ILE A 16 7.27 10.36 -35.40
N SER A 17 6.81 11.55 -35.78
CA SER A 17 6.40 12.61 -34.85
C SER A 17 5.22 12.17 -33.96
N GLY A 18 4.24 11.48 -34.54
CA GLY A 18 3.13 10.88 -33.80
C GLY A 18 3.58 9.83 -32.78
N LEU A 19 4.52 8.96 -33.15
CA LEU A 19 5.09 7.95 -32.25
C LEU A 19 5.85 8.59 -31.08
N ILE A 20 6.69 9.60 -31.36
CA ILE A 20 7.43 10.34 -30.32
C ILE A 20 6.45 11.04 -29.38
N SER A 21 5.41 11.67 -29.92
CA SER A 21 4.36 12.33 -29.13
C SER A 21 3.61 11.33 -28.24
N LEU A 22 3.33 10.13 -28.74
CA LEU A 22 2.71 9.07 -27.95
C LEU A 22 3.60 8.62 -26.79
N ILE A 23 4.89 8.38 -27.03
CA ILE A 23 5.87 8.02 -25.99
C ILE A 23 5.94 9.13 -24.93
N TYR A 24 5.97 10.39 -25.36
CA TYR A 24 6.00 11.54 -24.47
C TYR A 24 4.75 11.65 -23.60
N LEU A 25 3.56 11.46 -24.19
CA LEU A 25 2.29 11.44 -23.45
C LEU A 25 2.24 10.30 -22.43
N VAL A 26 2.69 9.11 -22.81
CA VAL A 26 2.79 7.96 -21.88
C VAL A 26 3.74 8.30 -20.74
N PHE A 27 4.90 8.89 -21.02
CA PHE A 27 5.87 9.27 -19.99
C PHE A 27 5.33 10.35 -19.04
N GLN A 28 4.65 11.38 -19.57
CA GLN A 28 3.98 12.38 -18.74
C GLN A 28 2.89 11.76 -17.84
N ASN A 29 2.07 10.87 -18.39
CA ASN A 29 1.01 10.20 -17.64
C ASN A 29 1.56 9.31 -16.53
N LEU A 30 2.68 8.61 -16.79
CA LEU A 30 3.38 7.83 -15.77
C LEU A 30 3.86 8.70 -14.60
N GLN A 31 4.26 9.96 -14.84
CA GLN A 31 4.69 10.89 -13.79
C GLN A 31 3.52 11.53 -13.01
N LYS A 32 2.34 11.61 -13.62
CA LYS A 32 1.10 12.09 -12.96
C LYS A 32 0.40 11.02 -12.13
N ARG A 33 0.80 9.76 -12.27
CA ARG A 33 0.22 8.65 -11.51
C ARG A 33 0.36 8.90 -10.00
N PRO A 34 -0.73 8.67 -9.22
CA PRO A 34 -0.65 8.81 -7.76
C PRO A 34 0.37 7.83 -7.19
N ARG A 35 1.35 8.37 -6.48
CA ARG A 35 2.43 7.61 -5.85
C ARG A 35 2.89 8.32 -4.60
N PHE A 36 2.66 7.71 -3.45
CA PHE A 36 3.29 8.10 -2.20
C PHE A 36 4.49 7.20 -1.96
N LYS A 37 5.63 7.76 -1.55
CA LYS A 37 6.76 6.99 -1.02
C LYS A 37 6.90 7.30 0.46
N LEU A 38 7.03 6.25 1.27
CA LEU A 38 7.30 6.37 2.69
C LEU A 38 8.79 6.06 2.92
N ASP A 39 9.55 7.05 3.34
CA ASP A 39 10.96 6.93 3.66
C ASP A 39 11.11 7.02 5.19
N PHE A 40 10.66 5.96 5.87
CA PHE A 40 10.71 5.89 7.33
C PHE A 40 12.10 5.48 7.79
N GLN A 41 12.73 6.36 8.59
CA GLN A 41 14.09 6.19 9.09
C GLN A 41 14.15 5.27 10.31
N GLY A 42 13.01 5.05 10.99
CA GLY A 42 12.90 4.15 12.12
C GLY A 42 11.46 3.86 12.49
N SER A 43 11.27 2.70 13.11
CA SER A 43 10.02 2.32 13.77
C SER A 43 10.33 1.76 15.16
N SER A 44 9.42 1.97 16.11
CA SER A 44 9.55 1.45 17.48
C SER A 44 8.20 0.98 17.98
N GLY A 45 8.21 -0.05 18.83
CA GLY A 45 7.03 -0.57 19.49
C GLY A 45 7.24 -0.65 20.99
N GLU A 46 6.25 -0.22 21.77
CA GLU A 46 6.28 -0.34 23.22
C GLU A 46 4.94 -0.86 23.75
N HIS A 47 5.03 -1.66 24.81
CA HIS A 47 3.90 -2.14 25.57
C HIS A 47 3.64 -1.18 26.71
N TYR A 48 2.37 -0.82 26.93
CA TYR A 48 1.98 -0.02 28.08
C TYR A 48 0.60 -0.42 28.57
N GLU A 49 0.34 -0.15 29.85
CA GLU A 49 -0.95 -0.41 30.47
C GLU A 49 -1.67 0.93 30.70
N ASN A 50 -2.94 0.99 30.33
CA ASN A 50 -3.78 2.16 30.53
C ASN A 50 -5.17 1.69 30.99
N ASP A 51 -5.62 2.18 32.14
CA ASP A 51 -6.91 1.83 32.76
C ASP A 51 -7.18 0.31 32.84
N GLY A 52 -6.13 -0.49 33.14
CA GLY A 52 -6.22 -1.95 33.24
C GLY A 52 -6.32 -2.70 31.90
N VAL A 53 -6.18 -1.99 30.78
CA VAL A 53 -6.11 -2.57 29.44
C VAL A 53 -4.67 -2.47 28.93
N HIS A 54 -4.16 -3.59 28.41
CA HIS A 54 -2.82 -3.67 27.84
C HIS A 54 -2.83 -3.23 26.37
N PHE A 55 -2.12 -2.15 26.08
CA PHE A 55 -1.98 -1.57 24.74
C PHE A 55 -0.58 -1.79 24.18
N PHE A 56 -0.50 -1.77 22.85
CA PHE A 56 0.76 -1.63 22.13
C PHE A 56 0.73 -0.30 21.39
N ARG A 57 1.77 0.50 21.62
CA ARG A 57 2.03 1.71 20.86
C ARG A 57 3.10 1.42 19.83
N HIS A 58 2.78 1.64 18.56
CA HIS A 58 3.74 1.51 17.47
C HIS A 58 3.94 2.84 16.76
N SER A 59 5.18 3.30 16.68
CA SER A 59 5.51 4.62 16.15
C SER A 59 6.42 4.52 14.94
N TYR A 60 6.13 5.31 13.91
CA TYR A 60 6.97 5.53 12.73
C TYR A 60 7.46 6.96 12.70
N SER A 61 8.69 7.17 12.24
CA SER A 61 9.27 8.49 12.06
C SER A 61 10.00 8.58 10.73
N GLY A 62 9.63 9.56 9.90
CA GLY A 62 10.31 9.79 8.63
C GLY A 62 9.45 10.52 7.60
N ILE A 63 9.84 10.41 6.33
CA ILE A 63 9.36 11.32 5.30
C ILE A 63 8.27 10.65 4.46
N LEU A 64 7.10 11.29 4.40
CA LEU A 64 6.05 10.96 3.45
C LEU A 64 6.11 11.91 2.26
N LYS A 65 6.34 11.37 1.07
CA LYS A 65 6.52 12.16 -0.15
C LYS A 65 5.47 11.84 -1.21
N ASN A 66 4.79 12.86 -1.72
CA ASN A 66 4.06 12.77 -2.98
C ASN A 66 5.09 12.74 -4.12
N GLN A 67 5.16 11.65 -4.88
CA GLN A 67 6.03 11.53 -6.04
C GLN A 67 5.34 11.92 -7.35
N SER A 68 4.03 12.18 -7.32
CA SER A 68 3.27 12.61 -8.49
C SER A 68 3.56 14.08 -8.84
N LEU A 69 3.36 14.41 -10.12
CA LEU A 69 3.23 15.79 -10.60
C LEU A 69 1.86 16.41 -10.33
N ASP A 70 0.87 15.61 -9.94
CA ASP A 70 -0.44 16.08 -9.53
C ASP A 70 -0.53 16.15 -7.99
N PRO A 71 -1.30 17.10 -7.44
CA PRO A 71 -1.58 17.14 -6.00
C PRO A 71 -2.34 15.88 -5.59
N ASN A 72 -2.08 15.40 -4.38
CA ASN A 72 -2.78 14.24 -3.83
C ASN A 72 -2.96 14.41 -2.32
N SER A 73 -3.86 13.63 -1.72
CA SER A 73 -4.12 13.69 -0.29
C SER A 73 -4.12 12.30 0.32
N VAL A 74 -3.53 12.17 1.51
CA VAL A 74 -3.57 10.93 2.29
C VAL A 74 -4.79 10.97 3.19
N THR A 75 -5.71 10.03 3.00
CA THR A 75 -6.97 9.96 3.75
C THR A 75 -6.89 9.04 4.94
N HIS A 76 -6.08 7.97 4.87
CA HIS A 76 -5.94 6.99 5.93
C HIS A 76 -4.52 6.45 6.00
N PHE A 77 -4.08 6.15 7.21
CA PHE A 77 -2.95 5.27 7.47
C PHE A 77 -3.48 3.94 8.02
N TYR A 78 -2.92 2.85 7.54
CA TYR A 78 -3.21 1.51 8.01
C TYR A 78 -1.93 0.90 8.56
N LEU A 79 -2.09 0.07 9.57
CA LEU A 79 -1.04 -0.81 10.03
C LEU A 79 -1.35 -2.23 9.53
N ALA A 80 -0.35 -2.91 9.00
CA ALA A 80 -0.50 -4.22 8.38
C ALA A 80 0.61 -5.16 8.85
N VAL A 81 0.25 -6.38 9.22
CA VAL A 81 1.19 -7.48 9.43
C VAL A 81 1.02 -8.45 8.28
N TRP A 82 2.08 -8.68 7.50
CA TRP A 82 2.01 -9.56 6.34
C TRP A 82 2.29 -11.01 6.72
N GLY A 83 1.39 -11.92 6.34
CA GLY A 83 1.69 -13.35 6.33
C GLY A 83 2.40 -13.75 5.05
N ASN A 84 1.95 -13.20 3.92
CA ASN A 84 2.61 -13.35 2.62
C ASN A 84 2.35 -12.13 1.75
N LYS A 85 3.33 -11.21 1.70
CA LYS A 85 3.23 -9.96 0.93
C LYS A 85 3.08 -10.20 -0.58
N LYS A 86 3.73 -11.24 -1.13
CA LYS A 86 3.62 -11.59 -2.57
C LYS A 86 2.19 -12.00 -2.96
N LYS A 87 1.47 -12.60 -2.03
CA LYS A 87 0.06 -12.99 -2.19
C LYS A 87 -0.88 -12.01 -1.50
N THR A 88 -0.46 -10.78 -1.15
CA THR A 88 -1.33 -9.77 -0.50
C THR A 88 -2.14 -10.34 0.68
N SER A 89 -1.55 -11.26 1.43
CA SER A 89 -2.18 -11.94 2.56
C SER A 89 -1.67 -11.34 3.85
N THR A 90 -2.58 -10.75 4.63
CA THR A 90 -2.29 -10.15 5.93
C THR A 90 -2.66 -11.11 7.07
N LEU A 91 -1.88 -11.05 8.15
CA LEU A 91 -2.20 -11.65 9.45
C LEU A 91 -2.94 -10.67 10.35
N ARG A 92 -2.76 -9.36 10.12
CA ARG A 92 -3.55 -8.26 10.67
C ARG A 92 -3.56 -7.12 9.68
N PHE A 93 -4.68 -6.40 9.61
CA PHE A 93 -4.82 -5.24 8.76
C PHE A 93 -5.86 -4.30 9.36
N GLY A 94 -5.49 -3.03 9.47
CA GLY A 94 -6.35 -2.02 10.06
C GLY A 94 -6.11 -1.91 11.57
N HIS A 95 -5.59 -0.76 11.98
CA HIS A 95 -5.43 -0.38 13.38
C HIS A 95 -5.88 1.07 13.51
N GLY A 96 -6.58 1.37 14.61
CA GLY A 96 -7.05 2.72 14.97
C GLY A 96 -6.07 3.44 15.91
N GLY A 97 -6.52 4.54 16.52
CA GLY A 97 -5.73 5.27 17.53
C GLY A 97 -4.51 5.98 16.94
N ILE A 98 -4.72 6.71 15.84
CA ILE A 98 -3.63 7.31 15.07
C ILE A 98 -3.41 8.75 15.53
N LYS A 99 -2.20 9.05 16.02
CA LYS A 99 -1.71 10.42 16.21
C LYS A 99 -0.66 10.72 15.16
N ILE A 100 -0.77 11.87 14.49
CA ILE A 100 0.17 12.30 13.44
C ILE A 100 0.72 13.67 13.84
N VAL A 101 2.04 13.78 13.92
CA VAL A 101 2.74 15.04 14.24
C VAL A 101 3.68 15.38 13.10
N ASP A 102 3.63 16.62 12.60
CA ASP A 102 4.67 17.12 11.70
C ASP A 102 5.92 17.43 12.52
N LYS A 103 7.06 16.86 12.16
CA LYS A 103 8.32 17.08 12.87
C LYS A 103 8.93 18.45 12.57
N SER A 104 8.47 19.15 11.53
CA SER A 104 8.99 20.46 11.18
C SER A 104 8.49 21.56 12.13
N ASP A 105 7.25 21.48 12.60
CA ASP A 105 6.63 22.48 13.48
C ASP A 105 6.07 21.90 14.79
N ASN A 106 6.17 20.57 15.00
CA ASN A 106 5.62 19.83 16.13
C ASN A 106 4.09 19.95 16.29
N ASN A 107 3.37 20.34 15.25
CA ASN A 107 1.93 20.42 15.28
C ASN A 107 1.28 19.07 14.95
N GLU A 108 0.16 18.78 15.61
CA GLU A 108 -0.65 17.62 15.30
C GLU A 108 -1.41 17.85 13.99
N ILE A 109 -1.26 16.92 13.04
CA ILE A 109 -1.94 16.96 11.74
C ILE A 109 -3.14 16.03 11.76
N LYS A 110 -4.27 16.51 11.27
CA LYS A 110 -5.47 15.68 11.05
C LYS A 110 -5.54 15.18 9.62
N LEU A 111 -6.14 14.01 9.44
CA LEU A 111 -6.49 13.47 8.12
C LEU A 111 -7.71 14.24 7.56
N PRO A 112 -7.80 14.47 6.23
CA PRO A 112 -6.81 14.13 5.22
C PRO A 112 -5.61 15.09 5.19
N ILE A 113 -4.42 14.58 4.86
CA ILE A 113 -3.21 15.39 4.68
C ILE A 113 -3.06 15.73 3.20
N HIS A 114 -3.16 17.01 2.87
CA HIS A 114 -2.94 17.50 1.52
C HIS A 114 -1.44 17.63 1.18
N PHE A 115 -1.07 17.20 -0.02
CA PHE A 115 0.27 17.33 -0.60
C PHE A 115 0.19 17.98 -1.98
N SER A 116 0.96 19.04 -2.15
CA SER A 116 1.30 19.65 -3.44
C SER A 116 2.12 18.66 -4.30
N PRO A 117 2.25 18.92 -5.61
CA PRO A 117 3.16 18.15 -6.47
C PRO A 117 4.57 18.09 -5.89
N ARG A 118 5.14 16.89 -5.83
CA ARG A 118 6.51 16.63 -5.31
C ARG A 118 6.77 17.04 -3.86
N GLU A 119 5.76 17.41 -3.09
CA GLU A 119 5.89 17.79 -1.68
C GLU A 119 6.28 16.59 -0.80
N ALA A 120 7.07 16.87 0.24
CA ALA A 120 7.48 15.91 1.24
C ALA A 120 7.23 16.49 2.64
N LYS A 121 6.65 15.70 3.53
CA LYS A 121 6.42 16.07 4.94
C LYS A 121 7.13 15.08 5.85
N ASN A 122 7.75 15.57 6.91
CA ASN A 122 8.41 14.73 7.89
C ASN A 122 7.42 14.42 9.02
N LEU A 123 6.90 13.19 9.04
CA LEU A 123 5.81 12.80 9.92
C LEU A 123 6.30 11.86 11.02
N HIS A 124 5.77 12.07 12.21
CA HIS A 124 5.74 11.08 13.29
C HIS A 124 4.33 10.53 13.42
N ILE A 125 4.17 9.22 13.20
CA ILE A 125 2.86 8.57 13.20
C ILE A 125 2.87 7.51 14.29
N THR A 126 1.94 7.63 15.23
CA THR A 126 1.79 6.72 16.36
C THR A 126 0.45 6.01 16.25
N PHE A 127 0.48 4.68 16.26
CA PHE A 127 -0.69 3.80 16.33
C PHE A 127 -0.80 3.24 17.73
N GLU A 128 -2.01 3.18 18.27
CA GLU A 128 -2.30 2.59 19.57
C GLU A 128 -3.47 1.62 19.47
N PHE A 129 -3.27 0.38 19.90
CA PHE A 129 -4.32 -0.64 19.88
C PHE A 129 -4.22 -1.61 21.06
N PRO A 130 -5.36 -2.13 21.55
CA PRO A 130 -5.38 -3.10 22.62
C PRO A 130 -4.83 -4.44 22.14
N VAL A 131 -4.01 -5.09 22.95
CA VAL A 131 -3.32 -6.33 22.59
C VAL A 131 -3.98 -7.55 23.23
N LYS A 132 -4.30 -7.47 24.52
CA LYS A 132 -4.71 -8.61 25.33
C LYS A 132 -6.00 -9.25 24.79
N GLY A 133 -5.97 -10.56 24.57
CA GLY A 133 -7.11 -11.31 24.02
C GLY A 133 -7.35 -11.07 22.52
N THR A 134 -6.44 -10.37 21.84
CA THR A 134 -6.47 -10.19 20.39
C THR A 134 -5.44 -11.09 19.71
N ALA A 135 -5.55 -11.27 18.39
CA ALA A 135 -4.53 -12.03 17.66
C ALA A 135 -3.15 -11.33 17.62
N ASP A 136 -3.09 -10.03 17.93
CA ASP A 136 -1.83 -9.26 17.98
C ASP A 136 -0.92 -9.73 19.11
N GLU A 137 -1.50 -10.22 20.21
CA GLU A 137 -0.75 -10.73 21.37
C GLU A 137 0.20 -11.84 20.96
N ARG A 138 -0.32 -12.82 20.20
CA ARG A 138 0.48 -13.92 19.67
C ARG A 138 1.53 -13.43 18.67
N LEU A 139 1.16 -12.49 17.79
CA LEU A 139 2.07 -12.00 16.75
C LEU A 139 3.26 -11.25 17.32
N LEU A 140 3.04 -10.44 18.37
CA LEU A 140 4.10 -9.68 19.06
C LEU A 140 5.04 -10.58 19.87
N GLN A 141 4.55 -11.74 20.33
CA GLN A 141 5.35 -12.71 21.09
C GLN A 141 6.15 -13.68 20.20
N GLU A 142 5.80 -13.83 18.92
CA GLU A 142 6.49 -14.76 18.03
C GLU A 142 7.86 -14.21 17.58
N HIS A 143 8.93 -14.93 17.91
CA HIS A 143 10.31 -14.60 17.56
C HIS A 143 10.93 -15.69 16.66
N LYS A 144 11.90 -15.28 15.83
CA LYS A 144 12.72 -16.16 15.00
C LYS A 144 14.20 -16.00 15.40
N GLU A 145 14.91 -17.12 15.49
CA GLU A 145 16.37 -17.07 15.63
C GLU A 145 17.00 -16.54 14.35
N VAL A 146 17.94 -15.61 14.48
CA VAL A 146 18.69 -15.05 13.33
C VAL A 146 19.54 -16.14 12.68
N LYS A 147 20.18 -16.96 13.52
CA LYS A 147 20.96 -18.12 13.15
C LYS A 147 20.80 -19.17 14.24
N GLN A 148 20.61 -20.43 13.85
CA GLN A 148 20.45 -21.52 14.80
C GLN A 148 21.61 -21.54 15.81
N GLY A 149 21.28 -21.52 17.10
CA GLY A 149 22.25 -21.58 18.19
C GLY A 149 23.01 -20.27 18.47
N SER A 150 22.63 -19.15 17.82
CA SER A 150 23.24 -17.84 18.10
C SER A 150 22.73 -17.18 19.38
N GLY A 151 21.59 -17.62 19.91
CA GLY A 151 20.91 -16.97 21.05
C GLY A 151 20.33 -15.59 20.73
N VAL A 152 20.42 -15.14 19.46
CA VAL A 152 19.87 -13.85 19.01
C VAL A 152 18.52 -14.10 18.34
N TYR A 153 17.49 -13.46 18.89
CA TYR A 153 16.11 -13.56 18.42
C TYR A 153 15.66 -12.23 17.84
N LEU A 154 14.98 -12.27 16.70
CA LEU A 154 14.28 -11.13 16.12
C LEU A 154 12.78 -11.40 16.12
N PRO A 155 11.94 -10.37 16.18
CA PRO A 155 10.51 -10.53 15.91
C PRO A 155 10.30 -11.28 14.59
N LYS A 156 9.41 -12.28 14.61
CA LYS A 156 9.09 -13.05 13.41
C LYS A 156 8.28 -12.21 12.44
N TYR A 157 7.39 -11.38 12.98
CA TYR A 157 6.48 -10.51 12.25
C TYR A 157 6.81 -9.05 12.53
N GLU A 158 6.72 -8.24 11.48
CA GLU A 158 6.92 -6.80 11.55
C GLU A 158 5.63 -6.11 11.11
N TYR A 159 5.28 -5.05 11.84
CA TYR A 159 4.19 -4.18 11.44
C TYR A 159 4.71 -3.23 10.35
N GLU A 160 3.94 -3.10 9.28
CA GLU A 160 4.22 -2.22 8.15
C GLU A 160 3.09 -1.21 8.00
N ILE A 161 3.45 0.05 7.84
CA ILE A 161 2.50 1.11 7.54
C ILE A 161 2.13 1.12 6.04
N CYS A 162 0.84 1.25 5.78
CA CYS A 162 0.26 1.46 4.48
C CYS A 162 -0.50 2.79 4.45
N THR A 163 -0.55 3.45 3.32
CA THR A 163 -1.30 4.71 3.13
C THR A 163 -2.41 4.53 2.13
N GLN A 164 -3.50 5.27 2.29
CA GLN A 164 -4.55 5.37 1.28
C GLN A 164 -4.71 6.81 0.84
N ASP A 165 -4.81 7.01 -0.47
CA ASP A 165 -5.06 8.32 -1.05
C ASP A 165 -6.56 8.64 -1.17
N ILE A 166 -6.87 9.80 -1.75
CA ILE A 166 -8.25 10.25 -1.97
C ILE A 166 -9.00 9.46 -3.05
N SER A 167 -8.27 8.81 -3.97
CA SER A 167 -8.81 7.94 -5.01
C SER A 167 -8.89 6.47 -4.55
N GLU A 168 -8.81 6.25 -3.25
CA GLU A 168 -8.80 4.94 -2.60
C GLU A 168 -7.69 3.98 -3.05
N ASN A 169 -6.63 4.50 -3.68
CA ASN A 169 -5.43 3.73 -3.95
C ASN A 169 -4.66 3.54 -2.64
N MET A 170 -4.30 2.30 -2.35
CA MET A 170 -3.52 1.97 -1.18
C MET A 170 -2.07 1.70 -1.57
N PHE A 171 -1.12 2.23 -0.81
CA PHE A 171 0.32 2.11 -1.03
C PHE A 171 0.98 1.45 0.17
N ASP A 172 1.91 0.52 -0.08
CA ASP A 172 2.78 -0.02 0.95
C ASP A 172 3.89 0.96 1.34
N SER A 173 4.72 0.60 2.33
CA SER A 173 5.84 1.44 2.77
C SER A 173 6.81 1.81 1.64
N HIS A 174 6.92 0.98 0.59
CA HIS A 174 7.81 1.21 -0.54
C HIS A 174 7.15 2.06 -1.64
N GLY A 175 5.90 2.47 -1.44
CA GLY A 175 5.11 3.24 -2.39
C GLY A 175 4.56 2.43 -3.55
N LYS A 176 4.52 1.10 -3.42
CA LYS A 176 3.87 0.23 -4.39
C LYS A 176 2.39 0.17 -4.09
N GLN A 177 1.56 0.33 -5.12
CA GLN A 177 0.12 0.15 -4.97
C GLN A 177 -0.22 -1.31 -4.62
N VAL A 178 -1.12 -1.47 -3.65
CA VAL A 178 -1.59 -2.77 -3.13
C VAL A 178 -3.09 -2.88 -3.31
N ASN A 179 -3.55 -4.08 -3.66
CA ASN A 179 -4.96 -4.37 -3.88
C ASN A 179 -5.69 -4.60 -2.54
N ARG A 180 -6.39 -3.57 -2.04
CA ARG A 180 -7.17 -3.64 -0.79
C ARG A 180 -8.28 -4.70 -0.84
N ASP A 181 -8.96 -4.83 -1.97
CA ASP A 181 -10.05 -5.81 -2.12
C ASP A 181 -9.52 -7.24 -2.00
N GLU A 182 -8.36 -7.52 -2.59
CA GLU A 182 -7.70 -8.82 -2.45
C GLU A 182 -7.28 -9.08 -1.00
N ILE A 183 -6.78 -8.08 -0.27
CA ILE A 183 -6.48 -8.22 1.16
C ILE A 183 -7.73 -8.61 1.94
N ASN A 184 -8.83 -7.87 1.76
CA ASN A 184 -10.10 -8.13 2.46
C ASN A 184 -10.67 -9.53 2.14
N LEU A 185 -10.59 -9.94 0.87
CA LEU A 185 -11.01 -11.27 0.45
C LEU A 185 -10.10 -12.37 1.03
N ARG A 186 -8.79 -12.15 1.09
CA ARG A 186 -7.86 -13.13 1.68
C ARG A 186 -8.01 -13.23 3.18
N TRP A 187 -8.33 -12.13 3.85
CA TRP A 187 -8.64 -12.09 5.27
C TRP A 187 -9.81 -13.02 5.64
N THR A 188 -10.81 -13.10 4.77
CA THR A 188 -12.03 -13.89 4.98
C THR A 188 -11.96 -15.29 4.38
N LEU A 189 -10.87 -15.64 3.67
CA LEU A 189 -10.65 -16.95 3.08
C LEU A 189 -10.67 -18.11 4.10
N PRO A 190 -10.11 -17.99 5.32
CA PRO A 190 -10.15 -19.07 6.30
C PRO A 190 -11.58 -19.53 6.65
N ASN A 191 -12.57 -18.65 6.58
CA ASN A 191 -13.97 -18.99 6.85
C ASN A 191 -14.51 -19.95 5.79
N THR A 192 -14.24 -19.69 4.51
CA THR A 192 -14.70 -20.57 3.42
C THR A 192 -13.87 -21.85 3.31
N VAL A 193 -12.62 -21.86 3.79
CA VAL A 193 -11.83 -23.10 3.95
C VAL A 193 -12.44 -24.00 5.02
N ARG A 194 -12.92 -23.46 6.14
CA ARG A 194 -13.64 -24.25 7.16
C ARG A 194 -14.93 -24.86 6.60
N GLU A 195 -15.67 -24.12 5.79
CA GLU A 195 -16.86 -24.64 5.10
C GLU A 195 -16.52 -25.77 4.11
N LEU A 196 -15.40 -25.66 3.41
CA LEU A 196 -14.90 -26.73 2.54
C LEU A 196 -14.61 -28.01 3.33
N GLN A 197 -13.99 -27.88 4.52
CA GLN A 197 -13.75 -29.02 5.42
C GLN A 197 -15.04 -29.67 5.92
N GLN A 198 -16.15 -28.92 5.95
CA GLN A 198 -17.50 -29.41 6.27
C GLN A 198 -18.26 -29.95 5.04
N GLY A 199 -17.59 -30.09 3.88
CA GLY A 199 -18.19 -30.60 2.65
C GLY A 199 -18.89 -29.57 1.77
N LYS A 200 -18.93 -28.28 2.16
CA LYS A 200 -19.53 -27.21 1.36
C LYS A 200 -18.49 -26.62 0.40
N ILE A 201 -18.47 -27.14 -0.84
CA ILE A 201 -17.45 -26.79 -1.84
C ILE A 201 -17.75 -25.44 -2.53
N TRP A 202 -19.02 -25.16 -2.84
CA TRP A 202 -19.43 -23.98 -3.62
C TRP A 202 -19.00 -22.63 -3.02
N PRO A 203 -19.12 -22.38 -1.71
CA PRO A 203 -18.67 -21.12 -1.11
C PRO A 203 -17.17 -20.85 -1.35
N PHE A 204 -16.33 -21.87 -1.19
CA PHE A 204 -14.89 -21.77 -1.41
C PHE A 204 -14.54 -21.46 -2.88
N ILE A 205 -15.20 -22.13 -3.83
CA ILE A 205 -15.01 -21.87 -5.27
C ILE A 205 -15.41 -20.42 -5.60
N LYS A 206 -16.59 -19.98 -5.15
CA LYS A 206 -17.08 -18.61 -5.37
C LYS A 206 -16.12 -17.58 -4.78
N HIS A 207 -15.60 -17.83 -3.58
CA HIS A 207 -14.65 -16.94 -2.91
C HIS A 207 -13.31 -16.87 -3.65
N SER A 208 -12.77 -18.01 -4.08
CA SER A 208 -11.55 -18.09 -4.88
C SER A 208 -11.71 -17.35 -6.21
N GLY A 209 -12.87 -17.49 -6.86
CA GLY A 209 -13.22 -16.71 -8.06
C GLY A 209 -13.25 -15.20 -7.82
N LYS A 210 -13.76 -14.74 -6.67
CA LYS A 210 -13.72 -13.31 -6.30
C LYS A 210 -12.29 -12.80 -6.13
N ILE A 211 -11.40 -13.57 -5.49
CA ILE A 211 -9.98 -13.22 -5.33
C ILE A 211 -9.33 -13.08 -6.72
N PHE A 212 -9.57 -14.04 -7.61
CA PHE A 212 -9.03 -14.01 -8.97
C PHE A 212 -9.53 -12.81 -9.77
N LYS A 213 -10.85 -12.55 -9.73
CA LYS A 213 -11.47 -11.38 -10.36
C LYS A 213 -10.84 -10.09 -9.84
N SER A 214 -10.76 -9.91 -8.53
CA SER A 214 -10.15 -8.73 -7.90
C SER A 214 -8.71 -8.52 -8.39
N LYS A 215 -7.91 -9.58 -8.47
CA LYS A 215 -6.54 -9.51 -8.98
C LYS A 215 -6.49 -9.03 -10.44
N ILE A 216 -7.34 -9.54 -11.33
CA ILE A 216 -7.40 -9.11 -12.74
C ILE A 216 -7.80 -7.64 -12.83
N PHE A 217 -8.88 -7.25 -12.15
CA PHE A 217 -9.36 -5.87 -12.16
C PHE A 217 -8.31 -4.90 -11.63
N PHE A 218 -7.56 -5.28 -10.60
CA PHE A 218 -6.46 -4.48 -10.10
C PHE A 218 -5.34 -4.33 -11.14
N GLN A 219 -4.90 -5.41 -11.80
CA GLN A 219 -3.90 -5.30 -12.86
C GLN A 219 -4.37 -4.42 -14.03
N LEU A 220 -5.64 -4.54 -14.42
CA LEU A 220 -6.25 -3.68 -15.43
C LEU A 220 -6.27 -2.22 -14.97
N LYS A 221 -6.62 -1.94 -13.70
CA LYS A 221 -6.56 -0.60 -13.11
C LYS A 221 -5.14 -0.02 -13.18
N LEU A 222 -4.12 -0.79 -12.80
CA LEU A 222 -2.71 -0.34 -12.88
C LEU A 222 -2.30 -0.04 -14.32
N PHE A 223 -2.73 -0.86 -15.28
CA PHE A 223 -2.46 -0.66 -16.70
C PHE A 223 -3.15 0.60 -17.24
N MET A 224 -4.43 0.79 -16.94
CA MET A 224 -5.18 1.98 -17.33
C MET A 224 -4.61 3.26 -16.70
N GLN A 225 -4.17 3.20 -15.43
CA GLN A 225 -3.45 4.30 -14.79
C GLN A 225 -2.12 4.61 -15.51
N ALA A 226 -1.38 3.58 -15.94
CA ALA A 226 -0.13 3.78 -16.67
C ALA A 226 -0.35 4.46 -18.04
N LEU A 227 -1.50 4.21 -18.68
CA LEU A 227 -1.91 4.89 -19.91
C LEU A 227 -2.52 6.28 -19.68
N GLY A 228 -2.79 6.67 -18.43
CA GLY A 228 -3.48 7.91 -18.09
C GLY A 228 -4.99 7.88 -18.34
N LEU A 229 -5.58 6.69 -18.53
CA LEU A 229 -7.02 6.50 -18.76
C LEU A 229 -7.81 6.36 -17.46
N TRP A 230 -7.12 6.27 -16.32
CA TRP A 230 -7.72 6.07 -15.01
C TRP A 230 -6.92 6.85 -13.95
N LYS A 231 -7.61 7.47 -12.98
CA LYS A 231 -6.99 8.15 -11.83
C LYS A 231 -7.03 7.25 -10.59
#